data_AF-A0A443IJT6-F1
#
_entry.id   AF-A0A443IJT6-F1
#
_cell.length_a   1.000
_cell.length_b   1.000
_cell.length_c   1.000
_cell.angle_alpha   90.00
_cell.angle_beta   90.00
_cell.angle_gamma   90.00
#
_symmetry.space_group_name_H-M   'P 1'
#
loop_
_entity.id
_entity.type
_entity.pdbx_description
1 polymer ?
#
loop_
_entity_poly.entity_id
_entity_poly.type
_entity_poly.pdbx_seq_one_letter_code
_entity_poly.pdbx_strand_id
1 'polypeptide(L)'
;MQKLNAIGCRFLCEPAIEPEYLAAFDPGPADVPVQLLSLGTRNSGPVGIRPAQSAFVPDASIFDAFATCTEAGPDILLEEDGDASICSPSPAAREKAHLEIFEAVRSFLSEEGE
;
A
#
# COMPACT_ATOMS: atom_id res chain seq x y z
N MET A 1 -19.67 2.44 26.21
CA MET A 1 -19.00 3.02 25.02
C MET A 1 -17.50 3.00 25.29
N GLN A 2 -16.85 1.94 24.83
CA GLN A 2 -15.47 1.59 25.17
C GLN A 2 -14.54 2.33 24.21
N LYS A 3 -13.64 3.14 24.76
CA LYS A 3 -12.58 3.85 24.03
C LYS A 3 -11.61 2.80 23.47
N LEU A 4 -11.58 2.64 22.15
CA LEU A 4 -10.50 1.90 21.49
C LEU A 4 -9.26 2.80 21.48
N ASN A 5 -8.32 2.48 22.37
CA ASN A 5 -6.96 2.98 22.31
C ASN A 5 -6.30 2.41 21.05
N ALA A 6 -6.19 3.23 20.01
CA ALA A 6 -5.42 2.92 18.83
C ALA A 6 -3.94 2.82 19.23
N ILE A 7 -3.40 1.60 19.21
CA ILE A 7 -1.96 1.37 19.21
C ILE A 7 -1.48 1.87 17.85
N GLY A 8 -0.78 3.00 17.85
CA GLY A 8 -0.36 3.71 16.65
C GLY A 8 0.62 2.90 15.81
N CYS A 9 0.17 2.51 14.62
CA CYS A 9 1.05 2.22 13.49
C CYS A 9 1.16 3.53 12.69
N ARG A 10 2.25 4.27 12.85
CA ARG A 10 2.51 5.53 12.13
C ARG A 10 3.17 5.23 10.77
N PHE A 11 2.47 4.42 9.98
CA PHE A 11 2.75 4.13 8.58
C PHE A 11 1.40 4.11 7.88
N LEU A 12 1.11 5.12 7.07
CA LEU A 12 0.02 5.08 6.11
C LEU A 12 0.37 4.00 5.07
N CYS A 13 0.14 2.74 5.42
CA CYS A 13 -0.17 1.69 4.45
C CYS A 13 -1.68 1.74 4.18
N GLU A 14 -2.18 2.91 3.81
CA GLU A 14 -3.41 2.99 3.05
C GLU A 14 -2.91 3.09 1.61
N PRO A 15 -2.88 1.97 0.84
CA PRO A 15 -2.85 2.16 -0.59
C PRO A 15 -4.05 3.07 -0.87
N ALA A 16 -3.86 4.18 -1.59
CA ALA A 16 -5.00 4.86 -2.16
C ALA A 16 -5.56 3.88 -3.20
N ILE A 17 -6.42 2.96 -2.72
CA ILE A 17 -6.82 1.72 -3.38
C ILE A 17 -7.60 2.03 -4.66
N GLU A 18 -8.17 3.22 -4.73
CA GLU A 18 -8.82 3.77 -5.92
C GLU A 18 -8.73 5.30 -5.91
N PRO A 19 -8.81 5.97 -7.09
CA PRO A 19 -8.69 7.43 -7.19
C PRO A 19 -9.67 8.22 -6.30
N GLU A 20 -10.80 7.65 -5.87
CA GLU A 20 -11.72 8.27 -4.93
C GLU A 20 -11.14 8.46 -3.52
N TYR A 21 -10.22 7.59 -3.08
CA TYR A 21 -9.57 7.73 -1.77
C TYR A 21 -8.50 8.82 -1.76
N LEU A 22 -8.04 9.27 -2.93
CA LEU A 22 -7.16 10.44 -3.02
C LEU A 22 -7.82 11.70 -2.47
N ALA A 23 -9.15 11.82 -2.60
CA ALA A 23 -9.90 12.94 -2.02
C ALA A 23 -10.08 12.81 -0.50
N ALA A 24 -10.00 11.60 0.04
CA ALA A 24 -10.06 11.32 1.47
C ALA A 24 -8.69 11.38 2.16
N PHE A 25 -7.61 11.38 1.39
CA PHE A 25 -6.25 11.46 1.91
C PHE A 25 -5.96 12.86 2.45
N ASP A 26 -5.93 12.98 3.78
CA ASP A 26 -5.36 14.14 4.49
C ASP A 26 -3.89 13.80 4.83
N PRO A 27 -2.90 14.48 4.22
CA PRO A 27 -1.48 14.22 4.50
C PRO A 27 -1.09 14.50 5.97
N GLY A 28 -2.00 15.09 6.77
CA GLY A 28 -1.68 15.53 8.11
C GLY A 28 -0.80 16.78 8.07
N PRO A 29 -0.09 17.09 9.15
CA PRO A 29 0.72 18.30 9.22
C PRO A 29 1.86 18.22 8.17
N ALA A 30 2.10 19.34 7.48
CA ALA A 30 2.93 19.44 6.28
C ALA A 30 4.44 19.15 6.50
N ASP A 31 4.82 18.83 7.72
CA ASP A 31 6.17 18.55 8.19
C ASP A 31 6.49 17.05 8.28
N VAL A 32 5.54 16.17 7.96
CA VAL A 32 5.81 14.72 7.86
C VAL A 32 6.21 14.37 6.42
N PRO A 33 7.42 13.82 6.22
CA PRO A 33 7.85 13.32 4.92
C PRO A 33 6.88 12.24 4.41
N VAL A 34 6.53 12.31 3.13
CA VAL A 34 5.62 11.35 2.47
C VAL A 34 6.33 10.74 1.26
N GLN A 35 6.31 9.42 1.16
CA GLN A 35 6.72 8.70 -0.05
C GLN A 35 5.49 8.33 -0.90
N LEU A 36 5.59 8.57 -2.21
CA LEU A 36 4.62 8.06 -3.18
C LEU A 36 5.15 6.76 -3.81
N LEU A 37 4.53 5.64 -3.50
CA LEU A 37 4.84 4.33 -4.10
C LEU A 37 3.79 3.97 -5.15
N SER A 38 4.21 3.82 -6.41
CA SER A 38 3.36 3.39 -7.52
C SER A 38 3.55 1.89 -7.81
N LEU A 39 2.47 1.12 -7.93
CA LEU A 39 2.49 -0.32 -8.21
C LEU A 39 1.82 -0.59 -9.57
N GLY A 40 2.56 -1.16 -10.51
CA GLY A 40 2.08 -1.56 -11.84
C GLY A 40 1.83 -0.40 -12.80
N THR A 41 1.09 0.62 -12.34
CA THR A 41 0.81 1.85 -13.08
C THR A 41 1.42 3.04 -12.35
N ARG A 42 2.10 3.91 -13.10
CA ARG A 42 2.65 5.15 -12.56
C ARG A 42 1.51 6.14 -12.36
N ASN A 43 1.24 6.48 -11.10
CA ASN A 43 0.23 7.48 -10.75
C ASN A 43 0.91 8.79 -10.37
N SER A 44 0.30 9.90 -10.81
CA SER A 44 0.60 11.20 -10.22
C SER A 44 -0.15 11.23 -8.89
N GLY A 45 0.57 11.36 -7.78
CA GLY A 45 -0.01 11.33 -6.44
C GLY A 45 -1.12 12.38 -6.24
N PRO A 46 -1.77 12.38 -5.06
CA PRO A 46 -2.86 13.29 -4.77
C PRO A 46 -2.48 14.77 -5.01
N VAL A 47 -3.43 15.52 -5.58
CA VAL A 47 -3.24 16.94 -5.91
C VAL A 47 -3.00 17.74 -4.63
N GLY A 48 -1.90 18.48 -4.58
CA GLY A 48 -1.53 19.31 -3.42
C GLY A 48 -0.50 18.67 -2.50
N ILE A 49 -0.15 17.39 -2.71
CA ILE A 49 0.93 16.73 -1.99
C ILE A 49 2.17 16.68 -2.88
N ARG A 50 3.29 17.17 -2.34
CA ARG A 50 4.60 17.00 -2.93
C ARG A 50 5.32 15.90 -2.15
N PRO A 51 5.41 14.68 -2.69
CA PRO A 51 6.11 13.61 -2.00
C PRO A 51 7.60 13.97 -1.87
N ALA A 52 8.19 13.66 -0.72
CA ALA A 52 9.63 13.77 -0.50
C ALA A 52 10.39 12.80 -1.41
N GLN A 53 9.82 11.62 -1.65
CA GLN A 53 10.37 10.60 -2.53
C GLN A 53 9.27 9.91 -3.33
N SER A 54 9.57 9.50 -4.57
CA SER A 54 8.69 8.65 -5.38
C SER A 54 9.40 7.37 -5.76
N ALA A 55 8.71 6.23 -5.62
CA ALA A 55 9.19 4.91 -6.02
C ALA A 55 8.17 4.22 -6.94
N PHE A 56 8.63 3.30 -7.79
CA PHE A 56 7.80 2.61 -8.76
C PHE A 56 8.19 1.13 -8.87
N VAL A 57 7.21 0.25 -8.73
CA VAL A 57 7.34 -1.21 -8.79
C VAL A 57 6.50 -1.69 -10.00
N PRO A 58 7.11 -1.85 -11.19
CA PRO A 58 6.37 -2.04 -12.45
C PRO A 58 5.67 -3.39 -12.57
N ASP A 59 6.23 -4.44 -11.96
CA ASP A 59 5.69 -5.80 -12.08
C ASP A 59 4.63 -6.12 -11.00
N ALA A 60 4.40 -5.20 -10.06
CA ALA A 60 3.41 -5.35 -9.00
C ALA A 60 2.01 -4.95 -9.48
N SER A 61 1.01 -5.60 -8.92
CA SER A 61 -0.38 -5.17 -8.93
C SER A 61 -0.70 -4.35 -7.68
N ILE A 62 -1.83 -3.65 -7.70
CA ILE A 62 -2.37 -2.98 -6.50
C ILE A 62 -2.61 -3.96 -5.36
N PHE A 63 -2.90 -5.23 -5.66
CA PHE A 63 -3.17 -6.27 -4.67
C PHE A 63 -1.91 -6.79 -3.97
N ASP A 64 -0.74 -6.53 -4.55
CA ASP A 64 0.55 -6.88 -3.92
C ASP A 64 0.91 -5.92 -2.77
N ALA A 65 0.18 -4.82 -2.58
CA ALA A 65 0.27 -4.00 -1.37
C ALA A 65 -0.29 -4.73 -0.13
N PHE A 66 -1.08 -5.78 -0.31
CA PHE A 66 -1.67 -6.57 0.77
C PHE A 66 -0.86 -7.83 1.06
N ALA A 67 -1.07 -8.38 2.26
CA ALA A 67 -0.47 -9.64 2.65
C ALA A 67 -0.88 -10.78 1.70
N THR A 68 -0.08 -11.84 1.67
CA THR A 68 -0.42 -13.06 0.94
C THR A 68 -1.73 -13.64 1.48
N CYS A 69 -2.61 -14.08 0.57
CA CYS A 69 -3.81 -14.80 0.98
C CYS A 69 -3.44 -16.10 1.69
N THR A 70 -4.24 -16.47 2.67
CA THR A 70 -4.25 -17.82 3.23
C THR A 70 -4.82 -18.81 2.21
N GLU A 71 -4.66 -20.12 2.44
CA GLU A 71 -5.26 -21.15 1.59
C GLU A 71 -6.79 -21.01 1.47
N ALA A 72 -7.46 -20.52 2.52
CA ALA A 72 -8.89 -20.27 2.54
C ALA A 72 -9.30 -18.92 1.90
N GLY A 73 -8.34 -18.03 1.62
CA GLY A 73 -8.62 -16.68 1.12
C GLY A 73 -9.47 -16.64 -0.15
N PRO A 74 -9.15 -17.42 -1.20
CA PRO A 74 -9.96 -17.48 -2.41
C PRO A 74 -11.41 -17.91 -2.16
N ASP A 75 -11.63 -18.92 -1.30
CA ASP A 75 -12.95 -19.43 -0.99
C ASP A 75 -13.79 -18.40 -0.24
N ILE A 76 -13.19 -17.72 0.75
CA ILE A 76 -13.84 -16.62 1.49
C ILE A 76 -14.25 -15.49 0.55
N LEU A 77 -13.38 -15.10 -0.40
CA LEU A 77 -13.72 -14.06 -1.37
C LEU A 77 -14.90 -14.47 -2.25
N LEU A 78 -14.94 -15.72 -2.71
CA LEU A 78 -16.06 -16.21 -3.53
C LEU A 78 -17.38 -16.29 -2.75
N GLU A 79 -17.34 -16.62 -1.46
CA GLU A 79 -18.53 -16.65 -0.59
C GLU A 79 -19.18 -15.28 -0.41
N GLU A 80 -18.39 -14.19 -0.54
CA GLU A 80 -18.85 -12.81 -0.40
C GLU A 80 -19.06 -12.11 -1.76
N ASP A 81 -19.24 -12.86 -2.85
CA ASP A 81 -19.33 -12.36 -4.24
C ASP A 81 -18.10 -11.52 -4.67
N GLY A 82 -16.97 -11.70 -3.99
CA GLY A 82 -15.69 -11.06 -4.27
C GLY A 82 -14.88 -11.77 -5.37
N ASP A 83 -13.78 -11.13 -5.77
CA ASP A 83 -12.92 -11.65 -6.83
C ASP A 83 -11.71 -12.42 -6.25
N ALA A 84 -11.71 -13.75 -6.40
CA ALA A 84 -10.60 -14.61 -6.00
C ALA A 84 -9.26 -14.27 -6.70
N SER A 85 -9.29 -13.55 -7.83
CA SER A 85 -8.08 -13.13 -8.54
C SER A 85 -7.21 -12.16 -7.73
N ILE A 86 -7.79 -11.47 -6.75
CA ILE A 86 -7.09 -10.63 -5.75
C ILE A 86 -6.04 -11.44 -4.99
N CYS A 87 -6.33 -12.72 -4.77
CA CYS A 87 -5.42 -13.64 -4.13
C CYS A 87 -4.26 -14.11 -5.03
N SER A 88 -3.87 -13.35 -6.06
CA SER A 88 -2.72 -13.53 -6.99
C SER A 88 -2.32 -14.99 -7.26
N PRO A 89 -2.41 -15.47 -8.51
CA PRO A 89 -2.20 -16.89 -8.83
C PRO A 89 -0.75 -17.38 -8.63
N SER A 90 0.22 -16.50 -8.35
CA SER A 90 1.62 -16.86 -8.16
C SER A 90 2.18 -16.34 -6.83
N PRO A 91 2.32 -17.23 -5.81
CA PRO A 91 2.97 -16.88 -4.54
C PRO A 91 4.36 -16.26 -4.73
N ALA A 92 5.16 -16.78 -5.67
CA ALA A 92 6.50 -16.28 -5.95
C ALA A 92 6.50 -14.86 -6.56
N ALA A 93 5.52 -14.53 -7.42
CA ALA A 93 5.39 -13.19 -7.97
C ALA A 93 5.06 -12.17 -6.86
N ARG A 94 4.17 -12.55 -5.94
CA ARG A 94 3.81 -11.70 -4.81
C ARG A 94 4.93 -11.54 -3.80
N GLU A 95 5.69 -12.59 -3.51
CA GLU A 95 6.89 -12.49 -2.66
C GLU A 95 7.92 -11.53 -3.26
N LYS A 96 8.15 -11.59 -4.59
CA LYS A 96 9.02 -10.64 -5.29
C LYS A 96 8.50 -9.21 -5.15
N ALA A 97 7.21 -8.98 -5.38
CA ALA A 97 6.59 -7.66 -5.22
C ALA A 97 6.70 -7.14 -3.78
N HIS A 98 6.49 -7.99 -2.77
CA HIS A 98 6.67 -7.64 -1.36
C HIS A 98 8.09 -7.22 -1.04
N LEU A 99 9.10 -7.90 -1.60
CA LEU A 99 10.50 -7.52 -1.41
C LEU A 99 10.81 -6.16 -2.04
N GLU A 100 10.32 -5.90 -3.27
CA GLU A 100 10.52 -4.61 -3.94
C GLU A 100 9.82 -3.45 -3.19
N ILE A 101 8.61 -3.68 -2.70
CA ILE A 101 7.86 -2.73 -1.86
C ILE A 101 8.62 -2.48 -0.55
N PHE A 102 9.09 -3.54 0.11
CA PHE A 102 9.84 -3.45 1.36
C PHE A 102 11.11 -2.61 1.20
N GLU A 103 11.90 -2.86 0.15
CA GLU A 103 13.12 -2.09 -0.11
C GLU A 103 12.83 -0.61 -0.40
N ALA A 104 11.76 -0.30 -1.14
CA ALA A 104 11.37 1.08 -1.40
C ALA A 104 10.98 1.84 -0.12
N VAL A 105 10.19 1.19 0.75
CA VAL A 105 9.79 1.76 2.06
C VAL A 105 11.00 1.87 2.99
N ARG A 106 11.86 0.85 3.02
CA ARG A 106 13.08 0.84 3.86
C ARG A 106 14.04 1.96 3.46
N SER A 107 14.24 2.21 2.16
CA SER A 107 15.10 3.29 1.67
C SER A 107 14.61 4.63 2.21
N PHE A 108 13.32 4.91 2.04
CA PHE A 108 12.70 6.14 2.52
C PHE A 108 12.89 6.35 4.03
N LEU A 109 12.66 5.31 4.81
CA LEU A 109 12.78 5.42 6.27
C LEU A 109 14.21 5.52 6.77
N SER A 110 15.18 5.03 5.98
CA SER A 110 16.59 5.16 6.32
C SER A 110 17.13 6.54 5.95
N GLU A 111 16.58 7.18 4.92
CA GLU A 111 16.96 8.54 4.49
C GLU A 111 16.45 9.64 5.44
N GLU A 112 15.33 9.40 6.15
CA GLU A 112 14.75 10.34 7.12
C GLU A 112 15.32 10.19 8.56
N GLY A 113 16.24 9.23 8.77
CA GLY A 113 16.83 8.93 10.07
C GLY A 113 18.19 9.59 10.35
N GLU A 114 18.70 10.42 9.43
CA GLU A 114 20.06 10.97 9.44
C GLU A 114 20.11 12.51 9.55
#